data_AF-H0FWN6-F1
#
_entry.id   AF-H0FWN6-F1
#
_cell.length_a   1.000
_cell.length_b   1.000
_cell.length_c   1.000
_cell.angle_alpha   90.00
_cell.angle_beta   90.00
_cell.angle_gamma   90.00
#
_symmetry.space_group_name_H-M   'P 1'
#
loop_
_entity.id
_entity.type
_entity.pdbx_description
1 polymer ?
#
loop_
_entity_poly.entity_id
_entity_poly.type
_entity_poly.pdbx_seq_one_letter_code
_entity_poly.pdbx_strand_id
1 'polypeptide(L)'
;MDTVDTIAAFAALAQPTRLDAFRFLVKHEPDGLPAGEIARLLNVPHNTMSTHLAQLQRAGLVTTRRQSRSIIYRADLNGLRHVVSFLLKDCCAGHPDVCAPLVADLTPCCSPMDRPASRSHRSEGGGMDGEAADRKN
;
A
#
# COMPACT_ATOMS: atom_id res chain seq x y z
N MET A 1 -0.70 -13.97 17.89
CA MET A 1 0.58 -13.24 17.98
C MET A 1 0.86 -13.04 19.46
N ASP A 2 1.93 -13.64 19.95
CA ASP A 2 2.39 -13.47 21.33
C ASP A 2 3.51 -12.41 21.41
N THR A 3 4.14 -12.26 22.58
CA THR A 3 5.24 -11.32 22.79
C THR A 3 6.43 -11.60 21.86
N VAL A 4 6.75 -12.88 21.62
CA VAL A 4 7.91 -13.29 20.82
C VAL A 4 7.67 -12.92 19.35
N ASP A 5 6.49 -13.25 18.83
CA ASP A 5 6.09 -12.88 17.47
C ASP A 5 6.12 -11.36 17.28
N THR A 6 5.63 -10.62 18.28
CA THR A 6 5.56 -9.15 18.22
C THR A 6 6.95 -8.52 18.21
N ILE A 7 7.88 -9.01 19.05
CA ILE A 7 9.28 -8.57 19.03
C ILE A 7 9.93 -8.88 17.68
N ALA A 8 9.67 -10.06 17.10
CA ALA A 8 10.20 -10.42 15.79
C ALA A 8 9.69 -9.48 14.68
N ALA A 9 8.41 -9.10 14.73
CA ALA A 9 7.82 -8.13 13.81
C ALA A 9 8.45 -6.73 13.96
N PHE A 10 8.64 -6.24 15.20
CA PHE A 10 9.33 -4.98 15.41
C PHE A 10 10.79 -5.03 14.96
N ALA A 11 11.52 -6.10 15.26
CA ALA A 11 12.89 -6.28 14.78
C ALA A 11 12.96 -6.30 13.25
N ALA A 12 11.97 -6.92 12.59
CA ALA A 12 11.85 -6.87 11.14
C ALA A 12 11.53 -5.46 10.63
N LEU A 13 10.70 -4.66 11.30
CA LEU A 13 10.40 -3.29 10.89
C LEU A 13 11.51 -2.28 11.26
N ALA A 14 12.34 -2.56 12.26
CA ALA A 14 13.43 -1.71 12.74
C ALA A 14 14.66 -1.72 11.82
N GLN A 15 14.45 -1.76 10.50
CA GLN A 15 15.48 -1.56 9.49
C GLN A 15 14.87 -0.75 8.34
N PRO A 16 15.54 0.33 7.87
CA PRO A 16 14.95 1.29 6.94
C PRO A 16 14.38 0.69 5.66
N THR A 17 15.17 -0.13 4.96
CA THR A 17 14.78 -0.78 3.70
C THR A 17 13.60 -1.73 3.87
N ARG A 18 13.51 -2.45 4.99
CA ARG A 18 12.39 -3.35 5.30
C ARG A 18 11.12 -2.56 5.59
N LEU A 19 11.24 -1.47 6.34
CA LEU A 19 10.11 -0.58 6.59
C LEU A 19 9.60 0.04 5.29
N ASP A 20 10.51 0.52 4.43
CA ASP A 20 10.16 1.08 3.13
C ASP A 20 9.51 0.04 2.23
N ALA A 21 10.07 -1.17 2.13
CA ALA A 21 9.50 -2.28 1.37
C ALA A 21 8.11 -2.67 1.87
N PHE A 22 7.92 -2.77 3.20
CA PHE A 22 6.62 -3.06 3.79
C PHE A 22 5.60 -1.95 3.49
N ARG A 23 5.94 -0.68 3.75
CA ARG A 23 5.06 0.47 3.43
C ARG A 23 4.74 0.56 1.94
N PHE A 24 5.69 0.20 1.10
CA PHE A 24 5.51 0.15 -0.34
C PHE A 24 4.51 -0.94 -0.74
N LEU A 25 4.64 -2.14 -0.16
CA LEU A 25 3.68 -3.23 -0.36
C LEU A 25 2.27 -2.89 0.13
N VAL A 26 2.13 -2.19 1.27
CA VAL A 26 0.83 -1.71 1.77
C VAL A 26 0.11 -0.84 0.73
N LYS A 27 0.84 0.01 0.00
CA LYS A 27 0.28 0.84 -1.08
C LYS A 27 -0.19 0.05 -2.31
N HIS A 28 0.25 -1.20 -2.45
CA HIS A 28 -0.06 -2.07 -3.58
C HIS A 28 -0.99 -3.23 -3.19
N GLU A 29 -1.59 -3.21 -2.00
CA GLU A 29 -2.68 -4.13 -1.68
C GLU A 29 -3.90 -3.82 -2.55
N PRO A 30 -4.63 -4.85 -3.06
CA PRO A 30 -4.49 -6.28 -2.77
C PRO A 30 -3.62 -7.08 -3.76
N ASP A 31 -2.98 -6.43 -4.72
CA ASP A 31 -2.31 -7.09 -5.84
C ASP A 31 -0.87 -7.52 -5.50
N GLY A 32 -0.15 -6.72 -4.73
CA GLY A 32 1.26 -6.95 -4.42
C GLY A 32 2.17 -6.81 -5.65
N LEU A 33 3.45 -7.15 -5.47
CA LEU A 33 4.47 -6.97 -6.50
C LEU A 33 5.51 -8.09 -6.49
N PRO A 34 6.14 -8.41 -7.64
CA PRO A 34 7.28 -9.32 -7.66
C PRO A 34 8.51 -8.68 -7.00
N ALA A 35 9.35 -9.50 -6.35
CA ALA A 35 10.57 -9.02 -5.67
C ALA A 35 11.47 -8.16 -6.56
N GLY A 36 11.61 -8.53 -7.84
CA GLY A 36 12.35 -7.76 -8.85
C GLY A 36 11.85 -6.34 -9.00
N GLU A 37 10.54 -6.15 -9.02
CA GLU A 37 9.93 -4.83 -9.21
C GLU A 37 10.04 -3.98 -7.95
N ILE A 38 9.87 -4.58 -6.77
CA ILE A 38 10.08 -3.90 -5.48
C ILE A 38 11.53 -3.41 -5.36
N ALA A 39 12.50 -4.28 -5.72
CA ALA A 39 13.92 -3.95 -5.72
C ALA A 39 14.23 -2.77 -6.65
N ARG A 40 13.68 -2.80 -7.87
CA ARG A 40 13.84 -1.74 -8.87
C ARG A 40 13.27 -0.41 -8.39
N LEU A 41 12.04 -0.40 -7.89
CA LEU A 41 11.33 0.82 -7.50
C LEU A 41 11.90 1.47 -6.23
N LEU A 42 12.46 0.67 -5.32
CA LEU A 42 13.13 1.17 -4.12
C LEU A 42 14.64 1.37 -4.30
N ASN A 43 15.17 1.13 -5.50
CA ASN A 43 16.59 1.24 -5.83
C ASN A 43 17.50 0.41 -4.88
N VAL A 44 17.12 -0.84 -4.65
CA VAL A 44 17.82 -1.79 -3.77
C VAL A 44 18.30 -2.99 -4.60
N PRO A 45 19.52 -3.51 -4.39
CA PRO A 45 19.97 -4.73 -5.06
C PRO A 45 18.99 -5.91 -4.86
N HIS A 46 18.75 -6.68 -5.92
CA HIS A 46 17.73 -7.75 -5.90
C HIS A 46 17.97 -8.83 -4.84
N ASN A 47 19.24 -9.23 -4.62
CA ASN A 47 19.62 -10.18 -3.58
C ASN A 47 19.33 -9.64 -2.16
N THR A 48 19.63 -8.36 -1.93
CA THR A 48 19.35 -7.66 -0.68
C THR A 48 17.84 -7.55 -0.44
N MET A 49 17.07 -7.13 -1.46
CA MET A 49 15.61 -7.05 -1.36
C MET A 49 14.97 -8.41 -1.09
N SER A 50 15.43 -9.48 -1.75
CA SER A 50 14.94 -10.84 -1.49
C SER A 50 15.16 -11.26 -0.04
N THR A 51 16.33 -10.91 0.53
CA THR A 51 16.65 -11.19 1.94
C THR A 51 15.73 -10.41 2.89
N HIS A 52 15.48 -9.14 2.59
CA HIS A 52 14.56 -8.29 3.35
C HIS A 52 13.13 -8.80 3.32
N LEU A 53 12.63 -9.19 2.14
CA LEU A 53 11.29 -9.75 1.98
C LEU A 53 11.15 -11.10 2.71
N ALA A 54 12.18 -11.95 2.68
CA ALA A 54 12.18 -13.20 3.45
C ALA A 54 12.15 -12.96 4.97
N GLN A 55 12.84 -11.92 5.46
CA GLN A 55 12.77 -11.51 6.87
C GLN A 55 11.37 -11.02 7.25
N LEU A 56 10.76 -10.17 6.43
CA LEU A 56 9.38 -9.70 6.64
C LEU A 56 8.36 -10.84 6.59
N GLN A 57 8.54 -11.80 5.68
CA GLN A 57 7.68 -12.98 5.58
C GLN A 57 7.77 -13.84 6.85
N ARG A 58 8.99 -14.12 7.33
CA ARG A 58 9.18 -14.90 8.58
C ARG A 58 8.57 -14.20 9.80
N ALA A 59 8.55 -12.87 9.79
CA ALA A 59 7.93 -12.08 10.85
C ALA A 59 6.39 -11.94 10.71
N GLY A 60 5.77 -12.60 9.73
CA GLY A 60 4.32 -12.56 9.52
C GLY A 60 3.79 -11.21 9.02
N LEU A 61 4.66 -10.38 8.43
CA LEU A 61 4.28 -9.05 7.92
C LEU A 61 4.04 -9.04 6.41
N VAL A 62 4.48 -10.08 5.70
CA VAL A 62 4.33 -10.18 4.25
C VAL A 62 3.95 -11.61 3.89
N THR A 63 3.04 -11.76 2.94
CA THR A 63 2.67 -13.05 2.35
C THR A 63 3.20 -13.16 0.93
N THR A 64 3.35 -14.39 0.46
CA THR A 64 3.78 -14.67 -0.91
C THR A 64 2.80 -15.56 -1.64
N ARG A 65 2.70 -15.35 -2.95
CA ARG A 65 1.99 -16.23 -3.86
C ARG A 65 2.82 -16.44 -5.12
N ARG A 66 2.86 -17.67 -5.62
CA ARG A 66 3.55 -17.97 -6.87
C ARG A 66 2.63 -17.65 -8.05
N GLN A 67 3.11 -16.84 -8.99
CA GLN A 67 2.41 -16.53 -10.23
C GLN A 67 3.33 -16.87 -11.41
N SER A 68 3.09 -18.03 -12.02
CA SER A 68 3.92 -18.58 -13.09
C SER A 68 5.40 -18.75 -12.67
N ARG A 69 6.29 -17.89 -13.21
CA ARG A 69 7.74 -17.89 -12.95
C ARG A 69 8.17 -16.90 -11.87
N SER A 70 7.26 -16.09 -11.35
CA SER A 70 7.55 -15.05 -10.37
C SER A 70 6.88 -15.32 -9.02
N ILE A 71 7.48 -14.81 -7.94
CA ILE A 71 6.87 -14.78 -6.61
C ILE A 71 6.39 -13.36 -6.36
N ILE A 72 5.09 -13.22 -6.12
CA ILE A 72 4.44 -11.95 -5.78
C ILE A 72 4.39 -11.84 -4.26
N TYR A 73 4.87 -10.72 -3.73
CA TYR A 73 4.85 -10.37 -2.33
C TYR A 73 3.73 -9.38 -2.05
N ARG A 74 3.08 -9.54 -0.90
CA ARG A 74 1.92 -8.76 -0.45
C ARG A 74 2.04 -8.40 1.02
N ALA A 75 1.55 -7.24 1.43
CA ALA A 75 1.55 -6.89 2.84
C ALA A 75 0.50 -7.72 3.59
N ASP A 76 0.89 -8.31 4.72
CA ASP A 76 -0.05 -8.94 5.64
C ASP A 76 -0.61 -7.88 6.59
N LEU A 77 -1.73 -7.26 6.20
CA LEU A 77 -2.39 -6.24 7.01
C LEU A 77 -2.99 -6.82 8.30
N ASN A 78 -3.31 -8.12 8.33
CA ASN A 78 -3.75 -8.77 9.56
C ASN A 78 -2.58 -8.94 10.53
N GLY A 79 -1.41 -9.35 10.03
CA GLY A 79 -0.16 -9.36 10.79
C GLY A 79 0.16 -8.00 11.40
N LEU A 80 0.14 -6.94 10.59
CA LEU A 80 0.32 -5.57 11.07
C LEU A 80 -0.72 -5.18 12.14
N ARG A 81 -1.99 -5.48 11.90
CA ARG A 81 -3.07 -5.20 12.86
C ARG A 81 -2.81 -5.87 14.19
N HIS A 82 -2.34 -7.12 14.22
CA HIS A 82 -2.00 -7.81 15.46
C HIS A 82 -0.85 -7.14 16.21
N VAL A 83 0.22 -6.75 15.50
CA VAL A 83 1.39 -6.06 16.10
C VAL A 83 0.98 -4.73 16.73
N VAL A 84 0.21 -3.91 16.00
CA VAL A 84 -0.26 -2.62 16.52
C VAL A 84 -1.25 -2.82 17.67
N SER A 85 -2.17 -3.78 17.54
CA SER A 85 -3.13 -4.10 18.61
C SER A 85 -2.43 -4.59 19.87
N PHE A 86 -1.31 -5.33 19.75
CA PHE A 86 -0.54 -5.78 20.91
C PHE A 86 0.03 -4.60 21.71
N LEU A 87 0.54 -3.55 21.03
CA LEU A 87 1.00 -2.33 21.70
C LEU A 87 -0.14 -1.53 22.32
N LEU A 88 -1.26 -1.44 21.60
CA LEU A 88 -2.40 -0.62 22.03
C LEU A 88 -3.27 -1.31 23.07
N LYS A 89 -3.16 -2.63 23.21
CA LYS A 89 -3.83 -3.39 24.26
C LYS A 89 -3.30 -2.87 25.60
N ASP A 90 -4.22 -2.31 26.39
CA ASP A 90 -3.94 -1.66 27.68
C ASP A 90 -3.15 -0.33 27.62
N CYS A 91 -2.84 0.20 26.43
CA CYS A 91 -2.11 1.46 26.23
C CYS A 91 -2.75 2.67 26.93
N CYS A 92 -4.05 2.59 27.19
CA CYS A 92 -4.83 3.66 27.76
C CYS A 92 -5.33 3.34 29.18
N ALA A 93 -5.06 2.15 29.74
CA ALA A 93 -5.45 1.75 31.11
C ALA A 93 -6.92 2.06 31.51
N GLY A 94 -7.85 2.09 30.54
CA GLY A 94 -9.24 2.50 30.75
C GLY A 94 -9.59 3.97 30.44
N HIS A 95 -8.64 4.75 29.94
CA HIS A 95 -8.73 6.17 29.57
C HIS A 95 -8.73 6.36 28.04
N PRO A 96 -9.87 6.15 27.35
CA PRO A 96 -9.93 6.22 25.89
C PRO A 96 -9.57 7.61 25.33
N ASP A 97 -9.66 8.66 26.13
CA ASP A 97 -9.25 10.02 25.83
C ASP A 97 -7.77 10.15 25.47
N VAL A 98 -6.90 9.31 26.03
CA VAL A 98 -5.47 9.27 25.68
C VAL A 98 -5.25 8.74 24.25
N CYS A 99 -6.05 7.77 23.84
CA CYS A 99 -5.97 7.13 22.52
C CYS A 99 -6.77 7.92 21.44
N ALA A 100 -7.72 8.77 21.85
CA ALA A 100 -8.65 9.43 20.93
C ALA A 100 -7.99 10.32 19.86
N PRO A 101 -6.97 11.15 20.16
CA PRO A 101 -6.28 11.95 19.14
C PRO A 101 -5.59 11.07 18.09
N LEU A 102 -4.93 9.99 18.51
CA LEU A 102 -4.27 9.04 17.61
C LEU A 102 -5.27 8.39 16.65
N VAL A 103 -6.43 7.98 17.16
CA VAL A 103 -7.49 7.38 16.33
C VAL A 103 -8.04 8.41 15.34
N ALA A 104 -8.21 9.67 15.76
CA ALA A 104 -8.65 10.74 14.89
C ALA A 104 -7.67 11.00 13.75
N ASP A 105 -6.36 11.05 14.03
CA ASP A 105 -5.31 11.26 13.01
C ASP A 105 -5.25 10.11 11.98
N LEU A 106 -5.57 8.88 12.40
CA LEU A 106 -5.58 7.69 11.53
C LEU A 106 -6.89 7.52 10.76
N THR A 107 -7.96 8.20 11.16
CA THR A 107 -9.25 8.14 10.50
C THR A 107 -9.31 9.22 9.43
N PRO A 108 -9.24 8.88 8.13
CA PRO A 108 -9.38 9.90 7.10
C PRO A 108 -10.76 10.56 7.21
N CYS A 109 -10.80 11.90 7.14
CA CYS A 109 -12.04 12.68 7.25
C CYS A 109 -13.08 12.36 6.17
N CYS A 110 -12.69 11.68 5.08
CA CYS A 110 -13.57 11.26 4.00
C CYS A 110 -13.28 9.80 3.65
N SER A 111 -14.32 8.99 3.52
CA SER A 111 -14.19 7.64 2.98
C SER A 111 -13.84 7.71 1.49
N PRO A 112 -13.05 6.77 0.94
CA PRO A 112 -12.78 6.72 -0.51
C PRO A 112 -14.06 6.64 -1.37
N MET A 113 -15.18 6.21 -0.78
CA MET A 113 -16.50 6.16 -1.41
C MET A 113 -17.18 7.52 -1.58
N ASP A 114 -16.70 8.58 -0.90
CA ASP A 114 -17.23 9.95 -1.03
C ASP A 114 -16.53 10.77 -2.12
N ARG A 115 -15.62 10.17 -2.90
CA ARG A 115 -15.00 10.86 -4.02
C ARG A 115 -16.04 10.98 -5.15
N PRO A 116 -16.53 12.19 -5.51
CA PRO A 116 -17.49 12.32 -6.59
C PRO A 116 -16.85 11.81 -7.88
N ALA A 117 -17.52 10.86 -8.54
CA ALA A 117 -17.09 10.28 -9.80
C ALA A 117 -16.71 11.41 -10.77
N SER A 118 -15.47 11.38 -11.26
CA SER A 118 -14.93 12.38 -12.18
C SER A 118 -15.89 12.58 -13.35
N ARG A 119 -16.42 13.79 -13.49
CA ARG A 119 -17.22 14.21 -14.65
C ARG A 119 -16.46 13.85 -15.94
N SER A 120 -17.04 12.95 -16.73
CA SER A 120 -16.59 12.70 -18.09
C SER A 120 -16.77 13.98 -18.90
N HIS A 121 -15.68 14.64 -19.26
CA HIS A 121 -15.71 15.64 -20.32
C HIS A 121 -15.93 14.89 -21.64
N ARG A 122 -17.20 14.75 -22.03
CA ARG A 122 -17.60 14.37 -23.38
C ARG A 122 -17.49 15.65 -24.21
N SER A 123 -16.47 15.75 -25.06
CA SER A 123 -16.45 16.75 -26.13
C SER A 123 -17.09 16.11 -27.36
N GLU A 124 -18.37 16.39 -27.55
CA GLU A 124 -19.13 16.11 -28.77
C GLU A 124 -18.68 17.04 -29.91
N GLY A 125 -18.57 16.48 -31.11
CA GLY A 125 -19.04 17.10 -32.36
C GLY A 125 -18.23 18.26 -32.93
N GLY A 126 -17.39 17.98 -33.93
CA GLY A 126 -16.78 18.99 -34.79
C GLY A 126 -16.43 18.42 -36.16
N GLY A 127 -17.38 17.71 -36.79
CA GLY A 127 -17.32 17.32 -38.20
C GLY A 127 -18.47 17.99 -38.93
N MET A 128 -18.17 18.98 -39.77
CA MET A 128 -19.02 19.39 -40.89
C MET A 128 -18.10 19.60 -42.08
N ASP A 129 -18.32 18.74 -43.05
CA ASP A 129 -17.71 18.71 -44.37
C ASP A 129 -18.10 19.96 -45.18
N GLY A 130 -17.32 20.18 -46.24
CA GLY A 130 -17.21 21.45 -46.94
C GLY A 130 -18.40 21.89 -47.78
N GLU A 131 -18.30 23.14 -48.24
CA GLU A 131 -19.04 23.65 -49.38
C GLU A 131 -18.09 24.55 -50.17
N ALA A 132 -17.86 24.18 -51.43
CA ALA A 132 -17.11 24.94 -52.42
C ALA A 132 -18.09 25.68 -53.35
N ALA A 133 -17.88 26.98 -53.57
CA ALA A 133 -18.32 27.75 -54.75
C ALA A 133 -17.65 29.14 -54.68
N ASP A 134 -16.68 29.48 -55.53
CA ASP A 134 -16.87 30.03 -56.88
C ASP A 134 -17.93 31.14 -56.98
N ARG A 135 -17.51 32.42 -56.95
CA ARG A 135 -17.74 33.43 -58.02
C ARG A 135 -17.54 34.88 -57.60
N LYS A 136 -16.79 35.57 -58.48
CA LYS A 136 -16.94 36.95 -59.00
C LYS A 136 -16.44 38.15 -58.18
N ASN A 137 -15.43 38.76 -58.81
CA ASN A 137 -15.11 40.19 -58.99
C ASN A 137 -14.20 40.84 -57.95
#